data_AF-A0A226F5R0-F1
#
_entry.id   AF-A0A226F5R0-F1
#
_cell.length_a   1.000
_cell.length_b   1.000
_cell.length_c   1.000
_cell.angle_alpha   90.00
_cell.angle_beta   90.00
_cell.angle_gamma   90.00
#
_symmetry.space_group_name_H-M   'P 1'
#
loop_
_entity.id
_entity.type
_entity.pdbx_description
1 polymer ?
#
loop_
_entity_poly.entity_id
_entity_poly.type
_entity_poly.pdbx_seq_one_letter_code
_entity_poly.pdbx_strand_id
1 'polypeptide(L)'
;MAMLGSVVVEDISKPDLDKIDREKTCPLLLRVFCSTGRHNSPMDYTNGNTPANELQIYTWLDATLKEIAGLVKEVNPDARRHGTVFDFSLVYPDKYRGYRSRPVSTIVSGQKNPDDNKTLTQIRFTIGDYLDISITPPSRSRVIYGRGNKF
;
A
#
# COMPACT_ATOMS: atom_id res chain seq x y z
N MET A 1 -34.61 -48.51 14.06
CA MET A 1 -34.84 -47.20 14.71
C MET A 1 -33.93 -46.18 14.02
N ALA A 2 -34.41 -44.95 13.93
CA ALA A 2 -34.11 -43.89 12.96
C ALA A 2 -32.64 -43.51 12.60
N MET A 3 -32.58 -42.87 11.43
CA MET A 3 -31.49 -42.27 10.64
C MET A 3 -30.73 -41.09 11.29
N LEU A 4 -29.48 -40.95 10.85
CA LEU A 4 -28.72 -39.75 10.41
C LEU A 4 -28.68 -38.46 11.27
N GLY A 5 -27.48 -37.90 11.33
CA GLY A 5 -27.27 -36.49 11.70
C GLY A 5 -25.81 -36.08 11.77
N SER A 6 -25.04 -36.27 10.69
CA SER A 6 -23.77 -35.57 10.48
C SER A 6 -24.05 -34.08 10.40
N VAL A 7 -23.67 -33.33 11.43
CA VAL A 7 -23.73 -31.87 11.42
C VAL A 7 -22.62 -31.39 10.48
N VAL A 8 -23.03 -31.03 9.27
CA VAL A 8 -22.24 -30.17 8.39
C VAL A 8 -22.16 -28.83 9.11
N VAL A 9 -20.98 -28.48 9.61
CA VAL A 9 -20.64 -27.10 9.93
C VAL A 9 -20.62 -26.36 8.60
N GLU A 10 -21.74 -25.71 8.27
CA GLU A 10 -21.78 -24.70 7.22
C GLU A 10 -20.75 -23.63 7.61
N ASP A 11 -19.77 -23.46 6.72
CA ASP A 11 -18.85 -22.32 6.73
C ASP A 11 -19.73 -21.07 6.65
N ILE A 12 -20.02 -20.44 7.79
CA ILE A 12 -20.67 -19.13 7.85
C ILE A 12 -19.66 -18.18 7.22
N SER A 13 -19.77 -18.03 5.90
CA SER A 13 -19.10 -16.99 5.15
C SER A 13 -19.39 -15.69 5.88
N LYS A 14 -18.32 -15.04 6.38
CA LYS A 14 -18.44 -13.68 6.88
C LYS A 14 -19.22 -12.90 5.82
N PRO A 15 -20.32 -12.21 6.16
CA PRO A 15 -20.98 -11.37 5.17
C PRO A 15 -19.92 -10.46 4.55
N ASP A 16 -20.02 -10.19 3.25
CA ASP A 16 -19.18 -9.27 2.44
C ASP A 16 -19.22 -7.82 3.00
N LEU A 17 -18.84 -7.64 4.26
CA LEU A 17 -18.76 -6.38 4.99
C LEU A 17 -17.63 -5.50 4.43
N ASP A 18 -16.73 -6.07 3.64
CA ASP A 18 -15.59 -5.38 3.06
C ASP A 18 -15.87 -4.76 1.68
N LYS A 19 -17.05 -4.98 1.07
CA LYS A 19 -17.36 -4.43 -0.26
C LYS A 19 -18.26 -3.21 -0.14
N ILE A 20 -17.74 -2.04 -0.55
CA ILE A 20 -18.46 -0.77 -0.44
C ILE A 20 -19.22 -0.51 -1.75
N ASP A 21 -20.48 -0.10 -1.63
CA ASP A 21 -21.25 0.42 -2.76
C ASP A 21 -20.73 1.84 -3.11
N ARG A 22 -19.80 1.90 -4.08
CA ARG A 22 -19.12 3.13 -4.52
C ARG A 22 -20.06 4.12 -5.22
N GLU A 23 -21.26 3.71 -5.66
CA GLU A 23 -22.25 4.63 -6.25
C GLU A 23 -23.06 5.37 -5.18
N LYS A 24 -23.29 4.73 -4.03
CA LYS A 24 -24.09 5.30 -2.93
C LYS A 24 -23.24 5.91 -1.81
N THR A 25 -21.97 5.55 -1.74
CA THR A 25 -21.07 5.99 -0.68
C THR A 25 -20.16 7.10 -1.18
N CYS A 26 -20.09 8.23 -0.46
CA CYS A 26 -19.17 9.31 -0.79
C CYS A 26 -17.71 8.83 -0.64
N PRO A 27 -16.82 9.09 -1.61
CA PRO A 27 -15.41 8.73 -1.48
C PRO A 27 -14.72 9.55 -0.39
N LEU A 28 -13.69 8.97 0.23
CA LEU A 28 -12.76 9.65 1.11
C LEU A 28 -11.58 10.22 0.33
N LEU A 29 -10.97 11.28 0.86
CA LEU A 29 -9.71 11.81 0.38
C LEU A 29 -8.55 11.03 1.02
N LEU A 30 -7.87 10.21 0.22
CA LEU A 30 -6.64 9.53 0.59
C LEU A 30 -5.45 10.41 0.18
N ARG A 31 -4.63 10.79 1.16
CA ARG A 31 -3.38 11.53 0.92
C ARG A 31 -2.23 10.54 0.87
N VAL A 32 -1.62 10.42 -0.30
CA VAL A 32 -0.50 9.50 -0.57
C VAL A 32 0.77 10.31 -0.78
N PHE A 33 1.87 9.94 -0.14
CA PHE A 33 3.16 10.57 -0.31
C PHE A 33 4.10 9.61 -1.01
N CYS A 34 4.63 10.00 -2.17
CA CYS A 34 5.44 9.13 -3.02
C CYS A 34 6.90 9.56 -3.02
N SER A 35 7.80 8.75 -2.45
CA SER A 35 9.24 9.03 -2.43
C SER A 35 10.01 7.96 -3.20
N THR A 36 11.17 8.30 -3.75
CA THR A 36 12.00 7.36 -4.50
C THR A 36 13.13 6.82 -3.63
N GLY A 37 13.22 5.48 -3.52
CA GLY A 37 14.29 4.77 -2.83
C GLY A 37 14.23 4.73 -1.29
N ARG A 38 13.41 5.57 -0.64
CA ARG A 38 13.16 5.54 0.81
C ARG A 38 11.84 6.19 1.18
N HIS A 39 11.30 5.81 2.33
CA HIS A 39 10.15 6.48 2.96
C HIS A 39 10.50 7.91 3.41
N ASN A 40 9.47 8.76 3.48
CA ASN A 40 9.60 10.10 4.04
C ASN A 40 9.89 10.02 5.55
N SER A 41 10.56 11.03 6.12
CA SER A 41 10.85 11.05 7.55
C SER A 41 9.57 11.35 8.32
N PRO A 42 9.29 10.69 9.47
CA PRO A 42 8.17 11.06 10.33
C PRO A 42 8.21 12.54 10.78
N MET A 43 9.41 13.14 10.83
CA MET A 43 9.57 14.57 11.15
C MET A 43 8.98 15.49 10.08
N ASP A 44 8.91 15.05 8.82
CA ASP A 44 8.40 15.85 7.70
C ASP A 44 6.88 16.09 7.81
N TYR A 45 6.19 15.30 8.64
CA TYR A 45 4.75 15.39 8.90
C TYR A 45 4.42 16.23 10.15
N THR A 46 5.42 16.72 10.87
CA THR A 46 5.21 17.45 12.14
C THR A 46 4.82 18.91 11.93
N ASN A 47 4.21 19.52 12.96
CA ASN A 47 3.85 20.95 12.98
C ASN A 47 2.93 21.42 11.83
N GLY A 48 2.07 20.52 11.33
CA GLY A 48 1.17 20.83 10.23
C GLY A 48 1.84 20.89 8.85
N ASN A 49 3.13 20.55 8.77
CA ASN A 49 3.82 20.40 7.51
C ASN A 49 3.53 19.02 6.90
N THR A 50 3.61 18.91 5.59
CA THR A 50 3.60 17.63 4.88
C THR A 50 4.59 17.66 3.71
N PRO A 51 5.19 16.50 3.35
CA PRO A 51 6.07 16.42 2.20
C PRO A 51 5.40 16.93 0.90
N ALA A 52 6.18 17.58 0.01
CA ALA A 52 5.66 18.17 -1.23
C ALA A 52 5.27 17.14 -2.32
N ASN A 53 5.71 15.89 -2.17
CA ASN A 53 5.42 14.75 -3.02
C ASN A 53 4.05 14.12 -2.73
N GLU A 54 3.04 14.96 -2.54
CA GLU A 54 1.67 14.57 -2.24
C GLU A 54 0.89 14.22 -3.52
N LEU A 55 0.19 13.09 -3.47
CA LEU A 55 -0.79 12.64 -4.43
C LEU A 55 -2.12 12.45 -3.70
N GLN A 56 -3.14 13.17 -4.15
CA GLN A 56 -4.49 13.09 -3.59
C GLN A 56 -5.35 12.14 -4.43
N ILE A 57 -5.96 11.17 -3.77
CA ILE A 57 -6.77 10.14 -4.42
C ILE A 57 -8.16 10.13 -3.76
N TYR A 58 -9.22 10.28 -4.56
CA TYR A 58 -10.58 10.05 -4.10
C TYR A 58 -10.92 8.57 -4.25
N THR A 59 -11.15 7.89 -3.14
CA THR A 59 -11.37 6.43 -3.13
C THR A 59 -12.23 5.98 -1.95
N TRP A 60 -12.36 4.68 -1.72
CA TRP A 60 -13.13 4.09 -0.62
C TRP A 60 -12.25 3.16 0.22
N LEU A 61 -12.72 2.76 1.41
CA LEU A 61 -11.95 1.89 2.31
C LEU A 61 -11.74 0.46 1.75
N ASP A 62 -12.54 0.06 0.75
CA ASP A 62 -12.37 -1.20 0.04
C ASP A 62 -11.29 -1.12 -1.06
N ALA A 63 -10.68 0.04 -1.27
CA ALA A 63 -9.67 0.23 -2.29
C ALA A 63 -8.44 -0.65 -2.01
N THR A 64 -8.00 -1.34 -3.05
CA THR A 64 -6.87 -2.27 -2.96
C THR A 64 -5.54 -1.55 -3.13
N LEU A 65 -4.49 -2.12 -2.54
CA LEU A 65 -3.13 -1.63 -2.74
C LEU A 65 -2.71 -1.65 -4.22
N LYS A 66 -3.22 -2.60 -5.00
CA LYS A 66 -3.01 -2.65 -6.46
C LYS A 66 -3.68 -1.49 -7.19
N GLU A 67 -4.91 -1.11 -6.81
CA GLU A 67 -5.58 0.09 -7.36
C GLU A 67 -4.75 1.34 -7.06
N ILE A 68 -4.28 1.49 -5.80
CA ILE A 68 -3.45 2.63 -5.38
C ILE A 68 -2.12 2.65 -6.17
N ALA A 69 -1.43 1.51 -6.29
CA ALA A 69 -0.21 1.40 -7.09
C ALA A 69 -0.46 1.72 -8.57
N GLY A 70 -1.64 1.40 -9.10
CA GLY A 70 -2.05 1.75 -10.45
C GLY A 70 -2.09 3.27 -10.66
N LEU A 71 -2.75 3.99 -9.76
CA LEU A 71 -2.83 5.45 -9.79
C LEU A 71 -1.45 6.12 -9.62
N VAL A 72 -0.60 5.58 -8.75
CA VAL A 72 0.78 6.07 -8.59
C VAL A 72 1.59 5.91 -9.89
N LYS A 73 1.39 4.81 -10.62
CA LYS A 73 2.06 4.59 -11.92
C LYS A 73 1.59 5.56 -13.01
N GLU A 74 0.35 6.04 -12.93
CA GLU A 74 -0.15 7.03 -13.89
C GLU A 74 0.61 8.35 -13.76
N VAL A 75 0.84 8.81 -12.52
CA VAL A 75 1.54 10.07 -12.23
C VAL A 75 3.06 9.96 -12.22
N ASN A 76 3.63 8.77 -11.95
CA ASN A 76 5.07 8.53 -11.95
C ASN A 76 5.44 7.49 -13.01
N PRO A 77 5.83 7.92 -14.23
CA PRO A 77 6.19 7.01 -15.33
C PRO A 77 7.35 6.06 -15.00
N ASP A 78 8.31 6.49 -14.18
CA ASP A 78 9.45 5.65 -13.78
C ASP A 78 9.02 4.43 -12.94
N ALA A 79 7.89 4.56 -12.25
CA ALA A 79 7.32 3.49 -11.43
C ALA A 79 6.65 2.37 -12.25
N ARG A 80 6.45 2.59 -13.57
CA ARG A 80 5.85 1.59 -14.49
C ARG A 80 6.80 0.46 -14.82
N ARG A 81 8.12 0.67 -14.66
CA ARG A 81 9.15 -0.31 -15.04
C ARG A 81 8.90 -1.65 -14.33
N HIS A 82 8.92 -2.75 -15.09
CA HIS A 82 8.76 -4.09 -14.54
C HIS A 82 9.84 -4.37 -13.48
N GLY A 83 9.45 -4.87 -12.32
CA GLY A 83 10.34 -5.07 -11.17
C GLY A 83 10.53 -3.84 -10.28
N THR A 84 9.79 -2.75 -10.52
CA THR A 84 9.71 -1.63 -9.55
C THR A 84 9.01 -2.11 -8.30
N VAL A 85 9.61 -1.86 -7.14
CA VAL A 85 9.07 -2.20 -5.84
C VAL A 85 8.35 -0.98 -5.25
N PHE A 86 7.12 -1.17 -4.81
CA PHE A 86 6.31 -0.21 -4.07
C PHE A 86 6.20 -0.72 -2.64
N ASP A 87 6.88 -0.07 -1.71
CA ASP A 87 6.75 -0.37 -0.29
C ASP A 87 5.75 0.59 0.35
N PHE A 88 4.70 0.05 0.97
CA PHE A 88 3.61 0.80 1.57
C PHE A 88 3.81 0.90 3.08
N SER A 89 3.69 2.11 3.61
CA SER A 89 3.70 2.39 5.04
C SER A 89 2.56 3.34 5.40
N LEU A 90 1.94 3.11 6.55
CA LEU A 90 0.94 4.02 7.10
C LEU A 90 1.60 5.00 8.04
N VAL A 91 1.35 6.28 7.84
CA VAL A 91 1.84 7.36 8.70
C VAL A 91 0.64 7.95 9.45
N TYR A 92 0.69 7.93 10.77
CA TYR A 92 -0.43 8.32 11.63
C TYR A 92 0.07 9.13 12.84
N PRO A 93 -0.76 10.02 13.40
CA PRO A 93 -0.40 10.80 14.58
C PRO A 93 -0.27 9.90 15.81
N ASP A 94 0.84 10.05 16.53
CA ASP A 94 1.10 9.46 17.84
C ASP A 94 0.91 10.52 18.93
N LYS A 95 0.17 10.18 19.98
CA LYS A 95 -0.19 11.09 21.07
C LYS A 95 1.01 11.77 21.75
N TYR A 96 2.20 11.17 21.69
CA TYR A 96 3.37 11.61 22.43
C TYR A 96 4.55 12.02 21.55
N ARG A 97 4.68 11.46 20.33
CA ARG A 97 5.88 11.62 19.48
C ARG A 97 5.61 12.25 18.12
N GLY A 98 4.48 12.93 17.93
CA GLY A 98 4.15 13.57 16.67
C GLY A 98 3.56 12.57 15.68
N TYR A 99 4.32 12.12 14.69
CA TYR A 99 3.88 11.11 13.72
C TYR A 99 4.72 9.84 13.81
N ARG A 100 4.09 8.69 13.55
CA ARG A 100 4.75 7.39 13.43
C ARG A 100 4.42 6.75 12.11
N SER A 101 5.38 5.98 11.59
CA SER A 101 5.24 5.19 10.38
C SER A 101 5.14 3.70 10.75
N ARG A 102 4.22 2.97 10.14
CA ARG A 102 4.05 1.53 10.29
C ARG A 102 4.08 0.87 8.91
N PRO A 103 5.10 0.03 8.62
CA PRO A 103 5.15 -0.69 7.36
C PRO A 103 3.95 -1.63 7.25
N VAL A 104 3.43 -1.78 6.04
CA VAL A 104 2.21 -2.54 5.77
C VAL A 104 2.50 -3.73 4.87
N SER A 105 3.05 -3.46 3.69
CA SER A 105 3.16 -4.45 2.62
C SER A 105 3.97 -3.89 1.47
N THR A 106 4.47 -4.79 0.63
CA THR A 106 5.26 -4.43 -0.54
C THR A 106 4.64 -5.07 -1.78
N ILE A 107 4.55 -4.32 -2.88
CA ILE A 107 4.05 -4.78 -4.19
C ILE A 107 5.13 -4.57 -5.24
N VAL A 108 5.25 -5.51 -6.18
CA VAL A 108 6.20 -5.40 -7.29
C VAL A 108 5.47 -5.21 -8.62
N SER A 109 5.85 -4.20 -9.39
CA SER A 109 5.27 -3.94 -10.71
C SER A 109 5.50 -5.11 -11.65
N GLY A 110 4.42 -5.65 -12.22
CA GLY A 110 4.46 -6.75 -13.17
C GLY A 110 4.50 -8.14 -12.54
N GLN A 111 4.49 -8.24 -11.21
CA GLN A 111 4.41 -9.51 -10.49
C GLN A 111 3.15 -9.55 -9.63
N LYS A 112 2.48 -10.70 -9.62
CA LYS A 112 1.32 -10.93 -8.75
C LYS A 112 1.80 -11.19 -7.33
N ASN A 113 1.39 -10.37 -6.37
CA ASN A 113 1.67 -10.60 -4.95
C ASN A 113 0.38 -11.00 -4.21
N PRO A 114 0.48 -11.79 -3.12
CA PRO A 114 -0.65 -12.06 -2.24
C PRO A 114 -1.29 -10.78 -1.68
N ASP A 115 -0.46 -9.74 -1.52
CA ASP A 115 -0.83 -8.46 -0.92
C ASP A 115 -1.50 -7.49 -1.91
N ASP A 116 -1.53 -7.80 -3.20
CA ASP A 116 -2.12 -6.94 -4.23
C ASP A 116 -3.58 -6.57 -3.94
N ASN A 117 -4.33 -7.54 -3.39
CA ASN A 117 -5.76 -7.41 -3.10
C ASN A 117 -6.04 -6.93 -1.67
N LYS A 118 -5.01 -6.62 -0.87
CA LYS A 118 -5.24 -6.06 0.47
C LYS A 118 -5.93 -4.70 0.33
N THR A 119 -7.00 -4.49 1.09
CA THR A 119 -7.77 -3.23 1.07
C THR A 119 -7.27 -2.24 2.13
N LEU A 120 -7.66 -0.97 2.02
CA LEU A 120 -7.40 0.04 3.07
C LEU A 120 -7.94 -0.41 4.44
N THR A 121 -9.14 -1.01 4.48
CA THR A 121 -9.69 -1.62 5.70
C THR A 121 -8.77 -2.70 6.26
N GLN A 122 -8.28 -3.61 5.41
CA GLN A 122 -7.44 -4.74 5.83
C GLN A 122 -6.07 -4.32 6.35
N ILE A 123 -5.52 -3.21 5.85
CA ILE A 123 -4.27 -2.64 6.36
C ILE A 123 -4.46 -1.78 7.62
N ARG A 124 -5.71 -1.67 8.11
CA ARG A 124 -6.13 -0.84 9.25
C ARG A 124 -5.85 0.65 9.03
N PHE A 125 -6.16 1.14 7.84
CA PHE A 125 -6.18 2.58 7.56
C PHE A 125 -7.37 3.23 8.29
N THR A 126 -7.11 4.36 8.94
CA THR A 126 -8.14 5.23 9.52
C THR A 126 -8.19 6.54 8.75
N ILE A 127 -9.37 7.10 8.56
CA ILE A 127 -9.50 8.43 7.93
C ILE A 127 -8.73 9.45 8.76
N GLY A 128 -7.80 10.16 8.12
CA GLY A 128 -6.86 11.07 8.76
C GLY A 128 -5.43 10.54 8.78
N ASP A 129 -5.24 9.23 8.61
CA ASP A 129 -3.92 8.64 8.36
C ASP A 129 -3.43 9.06 6.97
N TYR A 130 -2.11 9.03 6.81
CA TYR A 130 -1.43 9.22 5.54
C TYR A 130 -0.89 7.89 5.05
N LEU A 131 -0.82 7.75 3.73
CA LEU A 131 -0.16 6.61 3.09
C LEU A 131 1.18 7.07 2.53
N ASP A 132 2.27 6.45 2.93
CA ASP A 132 3.61 6.74 2.43
C ASP A 132 4.09 5.56 1.59
N ILE A 133 4.50 5.84 0.36
CA ILE A 133 4.92 4.83 -0.61
C ILE A 133 6.35 5.11 -1.04
N SER A 134 7.25 4.17 -0.75
CA SER A 134 8.60 4.22 -1.32
C SER A 134 8.65 3.43 -2.62
N ILE A 135 9.08 4.10 -3.68
CA ILE A 135 9.19 3.56 -5.03
C ILE A 135 10.66 3.27 -5.29
N THR A 136 10.99 2.00 -5.42
CA THR A 136 12.35 1.56 -5.74
C THR A 136 12.33 0.96 -7.15
N PRO A 137 12.81 1.70 -8.17
CA PRO A 137 12.95 1.17 -9.51
C PRO A 137 13.81 -0.10 -9.50
N PRO A 138 13.59 -1.04 -10.44
CA PRO A 138 14.45 -2.21 -10.53
C PRO A 138 15.87 -1.73 -10.76
N SER A 139 16.78 -2.09 -9.85
CA SER A 139 18.21 -1.86 -10.06
C SER A 139 18.52 -2.42 -11.44
N ARG A 140 19.02 -1.59 -12.36
CA ARG A 140 19.88 -2.15 -13.42
C ARG A 140 20.92 -2.89 -12.60
N SER A 141 20.99 -4.21 -12.72
CA SER A 141 22.08 -4.97 -12.14
C SER A 141 23.34 -4.15 -12.40
N ARG A 142 24.00 -3.74 -11.32
CA ARG A 142 25.38 -3.31 -11.42
C ARG A 142 26.07 -4.58 -11.86
N VAL A 143 26.15 -4.80 -13.18
CA VAL A 143 27.04 -5.80 -13.75
C VAL A 143 28.38 -5.39 -13.21
N ILE A 144 28.84 -6.08 -12.18
CA ILE A 144 30.22 -6.01 -11.75
C ILE A 144 30.99 -6.62 -12.91
N TYR A 145 31.31 -5.80 -13.92
CA TYR A 145 32.53 -5.97 -14.71
C TYR A 145 33.69 -5.59 -13.78
N GLY A 146 33.89 -6.44 -12.77
CA GLY A 146 34.92 -6.27 -11.76
C GLY A 146 36.13 -7.09 -12.17
N ARG A 147 36.98 -6.45 -12.97
CA ARG A 147 38.45 -6.51 -12.91
C ARG A 147 39.07 -7.90 -12.78
N GLY A 148 39.68 -8.32 -13.88
CA GLY A 148 40.78 -9.27 -13.80
C GLY A 148 41.85 -8.79 -12.81
N ASN A 149 42.32 -9.71 -11.99
CA ASN A 149 43.65 -9.66 -11.42
C ASN A 149 44.42 -10.83 -12.03
N LYS A 150 45.33 -10.49 -12.96
CA LYS A 150 46.56 -11.25 -13.17
C LYS A 150 47.47 -10.89 -12.00
N PHE A 151 47.88 -11.88 -11.21
CA PHE A 151 49.24 -12.03 -10.67
C PHE A 151 49.48 -13.53 -10.52
#